data_AF-A0A9D5L1U6-F1
#
_entry.id   AF-A0A9D5L1U6-F1
#
_cell.length_a   1.000
_cell.length_b   1.000
_cell.length_c   1.000
_cell.angle_alpha   90.00
_cell.angle_beta   90.00
_cell.angle_gamma   90.00
#
_symmetry.space_group_name_H-M   'P 1'
#
loop_
_entity.id
_entity.type
_entity.pdbx_description
1 polymer ?
#
loop_
_entity_poly.entity_id
_entity_poly.type
_entity_poly.pdbx_seq_one_letter_code
_entity_poly.pdbx_strand_id
1 'polypeptide(L)'
;MRLLLIYGEQDAGKSTTCLRLHKMLKGIDATIDFYERFPWGDFKSVLELHGTKIAIYSAGDEKQHLHNAIDFGNSRACDLLVAVVRAGTHYNEPLADFTCGEDFDWFTLEKGNNTDEVSLNETRMVIQLFNEIVKAAGL
;
A
#
# COMPACT_ATOMS: atom_id res chain seq x y z
N MET A 1 3.04 -12.95 5.49
CA MET A 1 2.46 -11.70 4.97
C MET A 1 3.26 -11.30 3.75
N ARG A 2 2.61 -11.01 2.61
CA ARG A 2 3.27 -10.46 1.40
C ARG A 2 3.12 -8.93 1.36
N LEU A 3 4.15 -8.22 0.92
CA LEU A 3 4.18 -6.75 0.88
C LEU A 3 4.01 -6.23 -0.55
N LEU A 4 3.15 -5.24 -0.73
CA LEU A 4 2.96 -4.51 -1.99
C LEU A 4 3.43 -3.07 -1.74
N LEU A 5 4.65 -2.75 -2.17
CA LEU A 5 5.33 -1.51 -1.80
C LEU A 5 5.21 -0.46 -2.91
N ILE A 6 4.45 0.61 -2.66
CA ILE A 6 4.35 1.75 -3.59
C ILE A 6 5.59 2.61 -3.44
N TYR A 7 6.46 2.57 -4.44
CA TYR A 7 7.71 3.32 -4.49
C TYR A 7 7.56 4.56 -5.37
N GLY A 8 7.86 5.75 -4.86
CA GLY A 8 7.75 6.96 -5.69
C GLY A 8 8.20 8.24 -5.03
N GLU A 9 8.42 9.26 -5.85
CA GLU A 9 8.85 10.59 -5.42
C GLU A 9 7.88 11.23 -4.42
N GLN A 10 8.36 12.27 -3.73
CA GLN A 10 7.49 13.14 -2.96
C GLN A 10 6.42 13.76 -3.88
N ASP A 11 5.19 13.85 -3.38
CA ASP A 11 4.02 14.36 -4.10
C ASP A 11 3.60 13.57 -5.35
N ALA A 12 4.11 12.36 -5.56
CA ALA A 12 3.70 11.50 -6.68
C ALA A 12 2.25 10.95 -6.58
N GLY A 13 1.52 11.24 -5.49
CA GLY A 13 0.15 10.75 -5.29
C GLY A 13 0.04 9.42 -4.54
N LYS A 14 1.07 9.02 -3.78
CA LYS A 14 1.11 7.74 -3.05
C LYS A 14 -0.01 7.58 -2.02
N SER A 15 -0.21 8.56 -1.13
CA SER A 15 -1.30 8.52 -0.14
C SER A 15 -2.68 8.57 -0.79
N THR A 16 -2.83 9.33 -1.90
CA THR A 16 -4.06 9.37 -2.71
C THR A 16 -4.36 8.01 -3.34
N THR A 17 -3.33 7.33 -3.85
CA THR A 17 -3.41 5.97 -4.41
C THR A 17 -3.88 4.98 -3.34
N CYS A 18 -3.29 5.00 -2.14
CA CYS A 18 -3.75 4.18 -1.01
C CYS A 18 -5.22 4.42 -0.68
N LEU A 19 -5.65 5.69 -0.64
CA LEU A 19 -7.05 6.03 -0.34
C LEU A 19 -8.01 5.57 -1.44
N ARG A 20 -7.62 5.70 -2.71
CA ARG A 20 -8.40 5.21 -3.86
C ARG A 20 -8.51 3.68 -3.83
N LEU A 21 -7.41 2.98 -3.56
CA LEU A 21 -7.40 1.53 -3.39
C LEU A 21 -8.32 1.07 -2.25
N HIS A 22 -8.21 1.70 -1.08
CA HIS A 22 -9.10 1.43 0.06
C HIS A 22 -10.58 1.56 -0.33
N LYS A 23 -10.94 2.64 -1.02
CA LYS A 23 -12.33 2.86 -1.49
C LYS A 23 -12.76 1.82 -2.51
N MET A 24 -11.86 1.43 -3.42
CA MET A 24 -12.15 0.43 -4.45
C MET A 24 -12.40 -0.95 -3.84
N LEU A 25 -11.57 -1.38 -2.87
CA LEU A 25 -11.78 -2.62 -2.12
C LEU A 25 -13.11 -2.61 -1.36
N LYS A 26 -13.44 -1.50 -0.69
CA LYS A 26 -14.75 -1.35 -0.04
C LYS A 26 -15.91 -1.44 -1.05
N GLY A 27 -15.71 -0.96 -2.28
CA GLY A 27 -16.71 -1.00 -3.35
C GLY A 27 -17.00 -2.41 -3.90
N ILE A 28 -16.13 -3.39 -3.61
CA ILE A 28 -16.30 -4.80 -3.97
C ILE A 28 -16.50 -5.68 -2.73
N ASP A 29 -17.21 -5.14 -1.73
CA ASP A 29 -17.62 -5.85 -0.52
C ASP A 29 -16.50 -6.27 0.45
N ALA A 30 -15.32 -5.63 0.39
CA ALA A 30 -14.33 -5.78 1.48
C ALA A 30 -14.88 -5.16 2.78
N THR A 31 -14.81 -5.91 3.87
CA THR A 31 -15.24 -5.46 5.21
C THR A 31 -14.12 -4.66 5.86
N ILE A 32 -14.44 -3.56 6.54
CA ILE A 32 -13.44 -2.73 7.24
C ILE A 32 -13.38 -3.17 8.70
N ASP A 33 -12.25 -3.75 9.09
CA ASP A 33 -11.97 -4.16 10.48
C ASP A 33 -11.40 -3.00 11.30
N PHE A 34 -10.61 -2.13 10.65
CA PHE A 34 -9.91 -1.04 11.33
C PHE A 34 -9.64 0.12 10.37
N TYR A 35 -9.77 1.35 10.87
CA TYR A 35 -9.39 2.56 10.15
C TYR A 35 -8.97 3.66 11.14
N GLU A 36 -7.79 4.22 10.95
CA GLU A 36 -7.26 5.33 11.75
C GLU A 36 -6.58 6.35 10.83
N ARG A 37 -6.94 7.63 10.98
CA ARG A 37 -6.26 8.74 10.30
C ARG A 37 -5.17 9.32 11.19
N PHE A 38 -4.02 9.59 10.60
CA PHE A 38 -2.98 10.39 11.21
C PHE A 38 -3.28 11.89 11.04
N PRO A 39 -2.72 12.77 11.91
CA PRO A 39 -2.98 14.22 11.85
C PRO A 39 -2.63 14.88 10.51
N TRP A 40 -1.70 14.28 9.74
CA TRP A 40 -1.12 14.83 8.51
C TRP A 40 -1.86 14.40 7.23
N GLY A 41 -3.00 13.70 7.37
CA GLY A 41 -3.80 13.24 6.23
C GLY A 41 -3.49 11.82 5.76
N ASP A 42 -2.38 11.24 6.22
CA ASP A 42 -2.12 9.80 6.07
C ASP A 42 -3.06 8.96 6.94
N PHE A 43 -3.10 7.65 6.69
CA PHE A 43 -3.93 6.71 7.42
C PHE A 43 -3.32 5.31 7.45
N LYS A 44 -3.88 4.48 8.32
CA LYS A 44 -3.70 3.03 8.31
C LYS A 44 -5.07 2.36 8.43
N SER A 45 -5.24 1.22 7.77
CA SER A 45 -6.49 0.47 7.77
C SER A 45 -6.26 -1.02 7.64
N VAL A 46 -7.22 -1.81 8.12
CA VAL A 46 -7.33 -3.24 7.84
C VAL A 46 -8.68 -3.49 7.18
N LEU A 47 -8.66 -4.20 6.06
CA LEU A 47 -9.85 -4.69 5.37
C LEU A 47 -9.76 -6.22 5.24
N GLU A 48 -10.90 -6.89 5.15
CA GLU A 48 -10.99 -8.31 4.83
C GLU A 48 -11.78 -8.50 3.54
N LEU A 49 -11.20 -9.21 2.58
CA LEU A 49 -11.82 -9.57 1.31
C LEU A 49 -11.71 -11.09 1.13
N HIS A 50 -12.85 -11.79 1.13
CA HIS A 50 -12.89 -13.25 0.95
C HIS A 50 -11.93 -14.03 1.89
N GLY A 51 -11.87 -13.63 3.16
CA GLY A 51 -11.00 -14.24 4.17
C GLY A 51 -9.53 -13.80 4.12
N THR A 52 -9.16 -12.94 3.16
CA THR A 52 -7.81 -12.36 3.08
C THR A 52 -7.78 -11.02 3.78
N LYS A 53 -6.93 -10.88 4.80
CA LYS A 53 -6.74 -9.64 5.56
C LYS A 53 -5.67 -8.76 4.94
N ILE A 54 -6.05 -7.54 4.61
CA ILE A 54 -5.24 -6.56 3.88
C ILE A 54 -5.03 -5.34 4.75
N ALA A 55 -3.78 -5.07 5.12
CA ALA A 55 -3.39 -3.80 5.70
C ALA A 55 -3.05 -2.79 4.60
N ILE A 56 -3.43 -1.53 4.80
CA ILE A 56 -2.95 -0.39 4.00
C ILE A 56 -2.35 0.61 4.98
N TYR A 57 -1.13 1.07 4.71
CA TYR A 57 -0.41 2.06 5.50
C TYR A 57 0.14 3.15 4.58
N SER A 58 -0.43 4.36 4.62
CA SER A 58 -0.14 5.39 3.60
C SER A 58 1.08 6.26 3.90
N ALA A 59 1.50 6.35 5.17
CA ALA A 59 2.73 7.07 5.52
C ALA A 59 3.96 6.29 5.08
N GLY A 60 4.92 6.96 4.41
CA GLY A 60 6.05 6.27 3.77
C GLY A 60 7.31 7.11 3.50
N ASP A 61 7.34 8.35 4.01
CA ASP A 61 8.45 9.26 3.72
C ASP A 61 9.75 8.94 4.47
N GLU A 62 9.68 8.15 5.54
CA GLU A 62 10.79 7.82 6.43
C GLU A 62 10.91 6.31 6.63
N LYS A 63 12.12 5.83 6.93
CA LYS A 63 12.39 4.42 7.22
C LYS A 63 11.50 3.88 8.33
N GLN A 64 11.28 4.68 9.38
CA GLN A 64 10.44 4.28 10.52
C GLN A 64 8.99 4.02 10.11
N HIS A 65 8.48 4.68 9.07
CA HIS A 65 7.14 4.43 8.57
C HIS A 65 7.00 3.02 8.00
N LEU A 66 8.02 2.52 7.29
CA LEU A 66 8.00 1.14 6.77
C LEU A 66 8.06 0.10 7.90
N HIS A 67 8.91 0.32 8.92
CA HIS A 67 8.89 -0.53 10.12
C HIS A 67 7.52 -0.56 10.78
N ASN A 68 6.93 0.61 11.03
CA ASN A 68 5.61 0.72 11.64
C ASN A 68 4.51 0.05 10.79
N ALA A 69 4.63 0.11 9.46
CA ALA A 69 3.69 -0.55 8.56
C ALA A 69 3.78 -2.07 8.67
N ILE A 70 5.01 -2.63 8.67
CA ILE A 70 5.26 -4.07 8.82
C ILE A 70 4.77 -4.56 10.19
N ASP A 71 5.11 -3.85 11.27
CA ASP A 71 4.65 -4.18 12.62
C ASP A 71 3.12 -4.11 12.72
N PHE A 72 2.50 -3.13 12.06
CA PHE A 72 1.04 -3.02 12.00
C PHE A 72 0.41 -4.21 11.28
N GLY A 73 0.92 -4.60 10.11
CA GLY A 73 0.44 -5.78 9.39
C GLY A 73 0.60 -7.07 10.19
N ASN A 74 1.77 -7.27 10.82
CA ASN A 74 2.04 -8.44 11.66
C ASN A 74 1.13 -8.49 12.90
N SER A 75 0.98 -7.38 13.63
CA SER A 75 0.14 -7.32 14.84
C SER A 75 -1.35 -7.53 14.57
N ARG A 76 -1.78 -7.31 13.32
CA ARG A 76 -3.15 -7.55 12.85
C ARG A 76 -3.33 -8.88 12.14
N ALA A 77 -2.27 -9.70 12.08
CA ALA A 77 -2.23 -10.97 11.35
C ALA A 77 -2.73 -10.83 9.92
N CYS A 78 -2.24 -9.81 9.21
CA CYS A 78 -2.61 -9.57 7.81
C CYS A 78 -1.86 -10.51 6.87
N ASP A 79 -2.54 -10.95 5.82
CA ASP A 79 -1.97 -11.73 4.73
C ASP A 79 -1.20 -10.83 3.76
N LEU A 80 -1.72 -9.62 3.55
CA LEU A 80 -1.15 -8.61 2.67
C LEU A 80 -0.94 -7.28 3.39
N LEU A 81 0.14 -6.58 3.03
CA LEU A 81 0.38 -5.19 3.43
C LEU A 81 0.67 -4.33 2.20
N VAL A 82 -0.14 -3.31 1.96
CA VAL A 82 0.18 -2.21 1.04
C VAL A 82 0.85 -1.10 1.85
N ALA A 83 2.09 -0.77 1.53
CA ALA A 83 2.84 0.28 2.20
C ALA A 83 3.50 1.22 1.20
N VAL A 84 3.86 2.42 1.65
CA VAL A 84 4.45 3.47 0.82
C VAL A 84 5.93 3.63 1.15
N VAL A 85 6.75 3.85 0.12
CA VAL A 85 8.19 4.11 0.26
C VAL A 85 8.61 5.27 -0.63
N ARG A 86 9.41 6.19 -0.07
CA ARG A 86 9.98 7.32 -0.80
C ARG A 86 11.03 6.86 -1.82
N ALA A 87 11.05 7.50 -2.98
CA ALA A 87 12.10 7.31 -3.96
C ALA A 87 13.50 7.64 -3.40
N GLY A 88 14.49 6.86 -3.80
CA GLY A 88 15.91 7.04 -3.49
C GLY A 88 16.40 6.32 -2.23
N THR A 89 15.51 5.68 -1.46
CA THR A 89 15.88 5.14 -0.14
C THR A 89 15.77 3.62 -0.01
N HIS A 90 14.90 2.94 -0.78
CA HIS A 90 14.69 1.47 -0.80
C HIS A 90 15.07 0.79 0.52
N TYR A 91 14.41 1.18 1.62
CA TYR A 91 14.87 0.91 2.99
C TYR A 91 15.14 -0.58 3.25
N ASN A 92 16.38 -1.03 3.03
CA ASN A 92 16.73 -2.46 3.02
C ASN A 92 16.63 -3.11 4.40
N GLU A 93 16.93 -2.37 5.47
CA GLU A 93 16.94 -2.91 6.84
C GLU A 93 15.54 -3.38 7.32
N PRO A 94 14.44 -2.62 7.16
CA PRO A 94 13.09 -3.12 7.44
C PRO A 94 12.69 -4.34 6.60
N LEU A 95 13.36 -4.56 5.47
CA LEU A 95 13.07 -5.63 4.51
C LEU A 95 14.07 -6.80 4.62
N ALA A 96 14.94 -6.82 5.64
CA ALA A 96 16.02 -7.79 5.74
C ALA A 96 15.54 -9.26 5.75
N ASP A 97 14.34 -9.51 6.30
CA ASP A 97 13.72 -10.83 6.38
C ASP A 97 12.75 -11.14 5.22
N PHE A 98 12.70 -10.26 4.19
CA PHE A 98 11.79 -10.39 3.05
C PHE A 98 12.59 -10.54 1.75
N THR A 99 12.12 -11.41 0.86
CA THR A 99 12.73 -11.64 -0.45
C THR A 99 11.92 -10.97 -1.56
N CYS A 100 12.57 -10.14 -2.38
CA CYS A 100 11.89 -9.45 -3.50
C CYS A 100 11.41 -10.47 -4.55
N GLY A 101 10.16 -10.33 -5.00
CA GLY A 101 9.50 -11.24 -5.94
C GLY A 101 8.89 -12.48 -5.28
N GLU A 102 9.18 -12.73 -4.01
CA GLU A 102 8.58 -13.81 -3.21
C GLU A 102 7.69 -13.22 -2.12
N ASP A 103 8.28 -12.46 -1.20
CA ASP A 103 7.60 -11.87 -0.05
C ASP A 103 7.19 -10.42 -0.29
N PHE A 104 7.81 -9.71 -1.25
CA PHE A 104 7.40 -8.35 -1.59
C PHE A 104 7.64 -7.98 -3.05
N ASP A 105 6.86 -7.02 -3.53
CA ASP A 105 7.01 -6.43 -4.85
C ASP A 105 7.02 -4.89 -4.78
N TRP A 106 7.89 -4.28 -5.60
CA TRP A 106 7.92 -2.84 -5.79
C TRP A 106 6.97 -2.42 -6.91
N PHE A 107 6.12 -1.45 -6.62
CA PHE A 107 5.25 -0.80 -7.58
C PHE A 107 5.65 0.66 -7.71
N THR A 108 6.39 0.98 -8.77
CA THR A 108 6.88 2.34 -8.99
C THR A 108 5.76 3.26 -9.48
N LEU A 109 5.46 4.31 -8.71
CA LEU A 109 4.54 5.38 -9.07
C LEU A 109 5.33 6.56 -9.62
N GLU A 110 5.30 6.71 -10.94
CA GLU A 110 5.92 7.82 -11.65
C GLU A 110 5.20 9.14 -11.36
N LYS A 111 5.97 10.20 -11.09
CA LYS A 111 5.43 11.54 -10.91
C LYS A 111 4.98 12.10 -12.26
N GLY A 112 3.71 12.48 -12.36
CA GLY A 112 3.19 13.14 -13.55
C GLY A 112 3.67 14.59 -13.66
N ASN A 113 3.79 15.10 -14.89
CA ASN A 113 4.17 16.50 -15.13
C ASN A 113 3.00 17.47 -15.01
N ASN A 114 1.77 16.95 -14.99
CA ASN A 114 0.53 17.69 -14.88
C ASN A 114 -0.53 16.86 -14.13
N THR A 115 -1.65 17.49 -13.78
CA THR A 115 -2.73 16.86 -13.02
C THR A 115 -3.32 15.62 -13.70
N ASP A 116 -3.43 15.63 -15.02
CA ASP A 116 -4.00 14.51 -15.78
C ASP A 116 -3.07 13.30 -15.76
N GLU A 117 -1.77 13.52 -15.95
CA GLU A 117 -0.74 12.47 -15.83
C GLU A 117 -0.66 11.90 -14.42
N VAL A 118 -0.73 12.75 -13.38
CA VAL A 118 -0.77 12.29 -11.99
C VAL A 118 -1.98 11.38 -11.76
N SER A 119 -3.18 11.83 -12.14
CA SER A 119 -4.40 11.04 -11.97
C SER A 119 -4.38 9.73 -12.76
N LEU A 120 -3.81 9.73 -13.96
CA LEU A 120 -3.64 8.54 -14.79
C LEU A 120 -2.67 7.54 -14.15
N ASN A 121 -1.52 8.01 -13.66
CA ASN A 121 -0.51 7.17 -13.01
C ASN A 121 -1.06 6.57 -11.71
N GLU A 122 -1.75 7.37 -10.88
CA GLU A 122 -2.46 6.88 -9.70
C GLU A 122 -3.49 5.80 -10.07
N THR A 123 -4.29 6.02 -11.14
CA THR A 123 -5.31 5.06 -11.57
C THR A 123 -4.69 3.73 -12.01
N ARG A 124 -3.61 3.77 -12.79
CA ARG A 124 -2.87 2.57 -13.21
C ARG A 124 -2.32 1.81 -12.01
N MET A 125 -1.75 2.53 -11.05
CA MET A 125 -1.22 1.95 -9.82
C MET A 125 -2.31 1.29 -8.97
N VAL A 126 -3.45 1.96 -8.78
CA VAL A 126 -4.60 1.39 -8.07
C VAL A 126 -5.05 0.08 -8.72
N ILE A 127 -5.17 0.04 -10.05
CA ILE A 127 -5.58 -1.17 -10.79
C ILE A 127 -4.56 -2.30 -10.62
N GLN A 128 -3.26 -2.00 -10.70
CA GLN A 128 -2.20 -3.00 -10.51
C GLN A 128 -2.25 -3.62 -9.11
N LEU A 129 -2.30 -2.78 -8.07
CA LEU A 129 -2.39 -3.23 -6.68
C LEU A 129 -3.69 -4.01 -6.42
N PHE A 130 -4.80 -3.52 -6.95
CA PHE A 130 -6.09 -4.18 -6.84
C PHE A 130 -6.05 -5.59 -7.43
N ASN A 131 -5.49 -5.76 -8.64
CA ASN A 131 -5.38 -7.07 -9.28
C ASN A 131 -4.55 -8.05 -8.45
N GLU A 132 -3.44 -7.60 -7.83
CA GLU A 132 -2.65 -8.46 -6.95
C GLU A 132 -3.40 -8.85 -5.67
N ILE A 133 -4.20 -7.95 -5.10
CA ILE A 133 -5.04 -8.23 -3.93
C ILE A 133 -6.14 -9.24 -4.27
N VAL A 134 -6.84 -9.03 -5.39
CA VAL A 134 -7.90 -9.94 -5.87
C VAL A 134 -7.34 -11.33 -6.15
N LYS A 135 -6.18 -11.40 -6.82
CA LYS A 135 -5.48 -12.67 -7.06
C LYS A 135 -5.12 -13.39 -5.76
N ALA A 136 -4.63 -12.66 -4.75
CA ALA A 136 -4.32 -13.24 -3.45
C ALA A 136 -5.58 -13.72 -2.70
N ALA A 137 -6.70 -13.03 -2.89
CA ALA A 137 -8.00 -13.40 -2.34
C ALA A 137 -8.69 -14.58 -3.07
N GLY A 138 -8.07 -15.11 -4.14
CA GLY A 138 -8.61 -16.24 -4.90
C GLY A 138 -9.78 -15.89 -5.81
N LEU A 139 -9.84 -14.64 -6.28
CA LEU A 139 -10.88 -14.10 -7.17
C LEU A 139 -10.36 -13.90 -8.61
#